data_AF-A0A955GCF3-F1
#
_entry.id   AF-A0A955GCF3-F1
#
_cell.length_a   1.000
_cell.length_b   1.000
_cell.length_c   1.000
_cell.angle_alpha   90.00
_cell.angle_beta   90.00
_cell.angle_gamma   90.00
#
_symmetry.space_group_name_H-M   'P 1'
#
loop_
_entity.id
_entity.type
_entity.pdbx_description
1 polymer ?
#
loop_
_entity_poly.entity_id
_entity_poly.type
_entity_poly.pdbx_seq_one_letter_code
_entity_poly.pdbx_strand_id
1 'polypeptide(L)'
;MNIEYIKKIEQSSGVWTLIFKPKSKLRYIPGQFVELTLKHSNPDERGIKRWFTLSSDSLDEQASITTRKSVPSSSFKKALFNLKPGDLIECSSPMGDFVLPKDSNTPLIFIAIGIGITPFISMLSYLAKKHINRDIQLMHSVR
;
A
#
# COMPACT_ATOMS: atom_id res chain seq x y z
N MET A 1 -15.19 4.62 1.34
CA MET A 1 -14.95 5.66 2.37
C MET A 1 -14.02 6.73 1.82
N ASN A 2 -14.01 7.95 2.36
CA ASN A 2 -13.04 8.97 1.95
C ASN A 2 -11.82 8.97 2.87
N ILE A 3 -10.64 9.07 2.27
CA ILE A 3 -9.36 9.22 2.96
C ILE A 3 -8.69 10.52 2.50
N GLU A 4 -8.08 11.23 3.43
CA GLU A 4 -7.40 12.51 3.18
C GLU A 4 -5.94 12.26 2.86
N TYR A 5 -5.42 12.80 1.76
CA TYR A 5 -4.01 12.73 1.44
C TYR A 5 -3.20 13.67 2.35
N ILE A 6 -2.13 13.15 2.94
CA ILE A 6 -1.28 13.90 3.87
C ILE A 6 0.01 14.33 3.19
N LYS A 7 0.78 13.37 2.68
CA LYS A 7 2.09 13.61 2.06
C LYS A 7 2.56 12.40 1.26
N LYS A 8 3.64 12.59 0.51
CA LYS A 8 4.40 11.51 -0.13
C LYS A 8 5.86 11.58 0.28
N ILE A 9 6.48 10.41 0.39
CA ILE A 9 7.89 10.23 0.75
C ILE A 9 8.53 9.39 -0.35
N GLU A 10 9.67 9.83 -0.87
CA GLU A 10 10.47 9.01 -1.78
C GLU A 10 11.24 7.97 -0.97
N GLN A 11 11.08 6.70 -1.30
CA GLN A 11 11.78 5.59 -0.64
C GLN A 11 13.06 5.22 -1.38
N SER A 12 13.01 5.32 -2.70
CA SER A 12 14.15 5.14 -3.61
C SER A 12 13.80 5.77 -4.96
N SER A 13 14.75 5.80 -5.90
CA SER A 13 14.56 6.44 -7.20
C SER A 13 13.26 5.99 -7.89
N GLY A 14 12.28 6.89 -7.95
CA GLY A 14 10.98 6.65 -8.59
C GLY A 14 10.02 5.76 -7.81
N VAL A 15 10.31 5.37 -6.57
CA VAL A 15 9.41 4.63 -5.66
C VAL A 15 8.98 5.54 -4.52
N TRP A 16 7.66 5.69 -4.38
CA TRP A 16 7.08 6.66 -3.45
C TRP A 16 6.03 5.99 -2.57
N THR A 17 6.08 6.32 -1.28
CA THR A 17 4.99 6.01 -0.33
C THR A 17 4.10 7.23 -0.22
N LEU A 18 2.81 7.07 -0.47
CA LEU A 18 1.79 8.08 -0.25
C LEU A 18 1.04 7.74 1.03
N ILE A 19 0.88 8.74 1.88
CA ILE A 19 0.31 8.61 3.23
C ILE A 19 -1.04 9.31 3.25
N PHE A 20 -2.02 8.62 3.82
CA PHE A 20 -3.41 9.05 3.91
C PHE A 20 -3.91 8.94 5.35
N LYS A 21 -4.82 9.83 5.72
CA LYS A 21 -5.57 9.80 6.97
C LYS A 21 -7.03 9.41 6.68
N PRO A 22 -7.45 8.19 7.03
CA PRO A 22 -8.85 7.81 7.00
C PRO A 22 -9.69 8.64 8.00
N LYS A 23 -10.98 8.88 7.68
CA LYS A 23 -11.91 9.50 8.65
C LYS A 23 -12.10 8.66 9.91
N SER A 24 -12.09 7.34 9.75
CA SER A 24 -12.08 6.36 10.83
C SER A 24 -10.99 5.34 10.54
N LYS A 25 -10.37 4.81 11.61
CA LYS A 25 -9.24 3.87 11.48
C LYS A 25 -9.56 2.74 10.49
N LEU A 26 -8.71 2.61 9.48
CA LEU A 26 -8.83 1.54 8.50
C LEU A 26 -8.38 0.23 9.14
N ARG A 27 -9.32 -0.70 9.34
CA ARG A 27 -9.03 -2.04 9.87
C ARG A 27 -8.82 -3.00 8.71
N TYR A 28 -7.65 -3.64 8.68
CA TYR A 28 -7.28 -4.62 7.65
C TYR A 28 -6.29 -5.63 8.23
N ILE A 29 -6.14 -6.75 7.53
CA ILE A 29 -5.09 -7.75 7.82
C ILE A 29 -3.86 -7.41 6.95
N PRO A 30 -2.65 -7.39 7.52
CA PRO A 30 -1.43 -7.16 6.75
C PRO A 30 -1.34 -8.07 5.52
N GLY A 31 -1.08 -7.45 4.35
CA GLY A 31 -1.09 -8.11 3.04
C GLY A 31 -2.33 -7.81 2.18
N GLN A 32 -3.40 -7.28 2.77
CA GLN A 32 -4.59 -6.85 2.04
C GLN A 32 -4.38 -5.60 1.18
N PHE A 33 -5.30 -5.40 0.24
CA PHE A 33 -5.29 -4.29 -0.71
C PHE A 33 -6.63 -3.53 -0.71
N VAL A 34 -6.62 -2.33 -1.29
CA VAL A 34 -7.80 -1.46 -1.46
C VAL A 34 -7.90 -0.96 -2.90
N GLU A 35 -9.12 -0.66 -3.36
CA GLU A 35 -9.35 0.12 -4.57
C GLU A 35 -9.36 1.60 -4.21
N LEU A 36 -8.47 2.38 -4.82
CA LEU A 36 -8.53 3.83 -4.78
C LEU A 36 -9.29 4.33 -6.01
N THR A 37 -10.26 5.21 -5.79
CA THR A 37 -11.02 5.92 -6.82
C THR A 37 -10.66 7.40 -6.78
N LEU A 38 -10.14 7.93 -7.89
CA LEU A 38 -9.67 9.30 -8.01
C LEU A 38 -10.19 9.93 -9.29
N LYS A 39 -11.18 10.82 -9.17
CA LYS A 39 -11.72 11.58 -10.31
C LYS A 39 -10.63 12.51 -10.87
N HIS A 40 -10.39 12.43 -12.17
CA HIS A 40 -9.45 13.29 -12.89
C HIS A 40 -9.88 13.42 -14.35
N SER A 41 -9.39 14.47 -15.04
CA SER A 41 -9.69 14.70 -16.44
C SER A 41 -8.98 13.69 -17.35
N ASN A 42 -9.63 13.34 -18.47
CA ASN A 42 -9.10 12.47 -19.52
C ASN A 42 -8.50 11.14 -18.99
N PRO A 43 -9.31 10.30 -18.29
CA PRO A 43 -8.84 9.02 -17.82
C PRO A 43 -8.44 8.11 -18.99
N ASP A 44 -7.36 7.35 -18.81
CA ASP A 44 -6.97 6.28 -19.72
C ASP A 44 -8.00 5.13 -19.71
N GLU A 45 -7.82 4.12 -20.57
CA GLU A 45 -8.76 2.98 -20.70
C GLU A 45 -9.01 2.21 -19.39
N ARG A 46 -8.04 2.26 -18.46
CA ARG A 46 -8.17 1.61 -17.16
C ARG A 46 -9.00 2.44 -16.17
N GLY A 47 -9.39 3.66 -16.55
CA GLY A 47 -10.32 4.51 -15.83
C GLY A 47 -9.75 5.15 -14.56
N ILE A 48 -10.66 5.57 -13.68
CA ILE A 48 -10.37 6.35 -12.46
C ILE A 48 -10.09 5.50 -11.22
N LYS A 49 -9.93 4.18 -11.36
CA LYS A 49 -9.82 3.23 -10.24
C LYS A 49 -8.55 2.40 -10.33
N ARG A 50 -7.86 2.19 -9.20
CA ARG A 50 -6.67 1.32 -9.14
C ARG A 50 -6.57 0.61 -7.80
N TRP A 51 -6.18 -0.66 -7.86
CA TRP A 51 -5.88 -1.49 -6.70
C TRP A 51 -4.46 -1.22 -6.19
N PHE A 52 -4.31 -1.09 -4.88
CA PHE A 52 -3.03 -0.97 -4.19
C PHE A 52 -3.01 -1.77 -2.91
N THR A 53 -1.95 -2.54 -2.70
CA THR A 53 -1.66 -3.14 -1.39
C THR A 53 -1.40 -2.04 -0.37
N LEU A 54 -1.97 -2.19 0.82
CA LEU A 54 -1.66 -1.32 1.95
C LEU A 54 -0.25 -1.64 2.42
N SER A 55 0.64 -0.65 2.39
CA SER A 55 2.05 -0.78 2.77
C SER A 55 2.35 -0.33 4.19
N SER A 56 1.37 0.26 4.88
CA SER A 56 1.45 0.66 6.29
C SER A 56 1.24 -0.53 7.22
N ASP A 57 1.45 -0.29 8.51
CA ASP A 57 1.02 -1.21 9.55
C ASP A 57 -0.50 -1.14 9.74
N SER A 58 -1.16 -2.27 9.96
CA SER A 58 -2.60 -2.31 10.28
C SER A 58 -2.98 -1.66 11.62
N LEU A 59 -2.00 -1.43 12.49
CA LEU A 59 -2.19 -0.81 13.79
C LEU A 59 -2.07 0.72 13.74
N ASP A 60 -1.61 1.29 12.64
CA ASP A 60 -1.45 2.74 12.49
C ASP A 60 -2.79 3.46 12.31
N GLU A 61 -2.86 4.70 12.76
CA GLU A 61 -4.00 5.59 12.50
C GLU A 61 -4.01 6.12 11.06
N GLN A 62 -2.85 6.09 10.40
CA GLN A 62 -2.68 6.47 9.00
C GLN A 62 -2.51 5.21 8.14
N ALA A 63 -2.99 5.29 6.91
CA ALA A 63 -2.80 4.25 5.91
C ALA A 63 -1.80 4.74 4.86
N SER A 64 -1.00 3.82 4.30
CA SER A 64 -0.10 4.17 3.19
C SER A 64 -0.19 3.16 2.06
N ILE A 65 0.05 3.66 0.85
CA ILE A 65 0.34 2.83 -0.32
C ILE A 65 1.71 3.19 -0.85
N THR A 66 2.44 2.21 -1.36
CA THR A 66 3.74 2.44 -1.97
C THR A 66 3.69 2.00 -3.43
N THR A 67 4.10 2.88 -4.34
CA THR A 67 4.03 2.64 -5.78
C THR A 67 5.24 3.23 -6.50
N ARG A 68 5.64 2.58 -7.59
CA ARG A 68 6.55 3.17 -8.57
C ARG A 68 5.84 4.23 -9.42
N LYS A 69 6.47 5.38 -9.63
CA LYS A 69 6.09 6.35 -10.66
C LYS A 69 6.64 5.86 -12.01
N SER A 70 5.78 5.31 -12.87
CA SER A 70 6.20 4.78 -14.16
C SER A 70 6.43 5.90 -15.18
N VAL A 71 7.28 5.64 -16.17
CA VAL A 71 7.50 6.50 -17.34
C VAL A 71 7.30 5.64 -18.59
N PRO A 72 6.23 5.85 -19.39
CA PRO A 72 5.15 6.80 -19.16
C PRO A 72 4.25 6.42 -17.96
N SER A 73 3.63 7.43 -17.35
CA SER A 73 2.71 7.25 -16.21
C SER A 73 1.26 7.17 -16.68
N SER A 74 0.47 6.25 -16.11
CA SER A 74 -0.98 6.19 -16.31
C SER A 74 -1.65 7.49 -15.89
N SER A 75 -2.83 7.82 -16.45
CA SER A 75 -3.59 9.02 -16.06
C SER A 75 -3.87 9.04 -14.55
N PHE A 76 -4.24 7.89 -13.99
CA PHE A 76 -4.48 7.72 -12.56
C PHE A 76 -3.25 8.07 -11.72
N LYS A 77 -2.09 7.49 -12.04
CA LYS A 77 -0.84 7.80 -11.30
C LYS A 77 -0.45 9.27 -11.49
N LYS A 78 -0.62 9.88 -12.66
CA LYS A 78 -0.39 11.33 -12.82
C LYS A 78 -1.25 12.13 -11.84
N ALA A 79 -2.55 11.85 -11.77
CA ALA A 79 -3.46 12.49 -10.83
C ALA A 79 -3.07 12.23 -9.36
N LEU A 80 -2.77 10.97 -9.02
CA LEU A 80 -2.38 10.56 -7.67
C LEU A 80 -1.13 11.31 -7.18
N PHE A 81 -0.13 11.48 -8.05
CA PHE A 81 1.10 12.18 -7.71
C PHE A 81 0.95 13.71 -7.65
N ASN A 82 -0.15 14.25 -8.16
CA ASN A 82 -0.49 15.68 -8.14
C ASN A 82 -1.41 16.08 -6.98
N LEU A 83 -1.81 15.12 -6.12
CA LEU A 83 -2.57 15.41 -4.91
C LEU A 83 -1.82 16.41 -4.01
N LYS A 84 -2.59 17.31 -3.41
CA LYS A 84 -2.16 18.28 -2.40
C LYS A 84 -2.64 17.84 -1.02
N PRO A 85 -1.87 18.09 0.06
CA PRO A 85 -2.31 17.79 1.42
C PRO A 85 -3.72 18.34 1.67
N GLY A 86 -4.61 17.51 2.22
CA GLY A 86 -6.02 17.83 2.43
C GLY A 86 -6.97 17.33 1.32
N ASP A 87 -6.46 16.94 0.15
CA ASP A 87 -7.29 16.36 -0.91
C ASP A 87 -7.93 15.04 -0.44
N LEU A 88 -9.22 14.88 -0.75
CA LEU A 88 -9.97 13.66 -0.42
C LEU A 88 -10.04 12.73 -1.62
N ILE A 89 -9.77 11.44 -1.39
CA ILE A 89 -9.95 10.38 -2.38
C ILE A 89 -10.85 9.27 -1.83
N GLU A 90 -11.53 8.58 -2.73
CA GLU A 90 -12.38 7.44 -2.38
C GLU A 90 -11.54 6.16 -2.26
N CYS A 91 -11.80 5.37 -1.22
CA CYS A 91 -11.13 4.12 -0.91
C CYS A 91 -12.16 3.04 -0.58
N SER A 92 -12.03 1.85 -1.16
CA SER A 92 -12.88 0.70 -0.84
C SER A 92 -12.62 0.18 0.57
N SER A 93 -13.44 -0.78 1.01
CA SER A 93 -13.03 -1.65 2.12
C SER A 93 -11.80 -2.49 1.72
N PRO A 94 -10.92 -2.85 2.67
CA PRO A 94 -9.81 -3.76 2.42
C PRO A 94 -10.29 -5.14 1.94
N MET A 95 -9.55 -5.71 0.99
CA MET A 95 -9.85 -6.98 0.34
C MET A 95 -8.58 -7.83 0.18
N GLY A 96 -8.77 -9.10 -0.15
CA GLY A 96 -7.71 -10.06 -0.39
C GLY A 96 -7.47 -11.03 0.77
N ASP A 97 -6.91 -12.17 0.43
CA ASP A 97 -6.62 -13.33 1.26
C ASP A 97 -5.11 -13.65 1.34
N PHE A 98 -4.27 -12.84 0.69
CA PHE A 98 -2.82 -12.91 0.82
C PHE A 98 -2.36 -12.36 2.17
N VAL A 99 -2.49 -13.20 3.20
CA VAL A 99 -2.20 -12.86 4.61
C VAL A 99 -1.27 -13.89 5.24
N LEU A 100 -0.68 -13.53 6.39
CA LEU A 100 0.18 -14.46 7.14
C LEU A 100 -0.60 -15.72 7.58
N PRO A 101 0.03 -16.92 7.52
CA PRO A 101 -0.54 -18.12 8.11
C PRO A 101 -0.75 -17.96 9.62
N LYS A 102 -1.86 -18.50 10.13
CA LYS A 102 -2.25 -18.38 11.55
C LYS A 102 -1.24 -19.01 12.51
N ASP A 103 -0.65 -20.14 12.13
CA ASP A 103 0.42 -20.75 12.91
C ASP A 103 1.71 -19.94 12.75
N SER A 104 2.16 -19.33 13.84
CA SER A 104 3.39 -18.54 13.90
C SER A 104 4.66 -19.39 13.95
N ASN A 105 4.56 -20.69 14.24
CA ASN A 105 5.72 -21.57 14.32
C ASN A 105 6.20 -22.07 12.96
N THR A 106 5.35 -21.98 11.93
CA THR A 106 5.73 -22.32 10.55
C THR A 106 6.70 -21.27 9.99
N PRO A 107 7.96 -21.63 9.66
CA PRO A 107 8.92 -20.73 9.01
C PRO A 107 8.41 -20.27 7.65
N LEU A 108 8.75 -19.04 7.25
CA LEU A 108 8.29 -18.45 5.98
C LEU A 108 9.44 -18.00 5.11
N ILE A 109 9.28 -18.16 3.80
CA ILE A 109 10.10 -17.50 2.78
C ILE A 109 9.22 -16.50 2.04
N PHE A 110 9.60 -15.23 2.08
CA PHE A 110 8.98 -14.16 1.31
C PHE A 110 9.78 -13.92 0.03
N ILE A 111 9.14 -14.03 -1.13
CA ILE A 111 9.77 -13.80 -2.43
C ILE A 111 9.09 -12.60 -3.09
N ALA A 112 9.84 -11.52 -3.27
CA ALA A 112 9.33 -10.29 -3.87
C ALA A 112 10.23 -9.78 -5.00
N ILE A 113 9.60 -9.20 -6.02
CA ILE A 113 10.28 -8.48 -7.10
C ILE A 113 9.75 -7.06 -7.17
N GLY A 114 10.66 -6.07 -7.09
CA GLY A 114 10.33 -4.66 -7.21
C GLY A 114 9.26 -4.21 -6.21
N ILE A 115 8.17 -3.62 -6.72
CA ILE A 115 7.07 -3.09 -5.90
C ILE A 115 6.22 -4.19 -5.24
N GLY A 116 6.37 -5.45 -5.67
CA GLY A 116 5.67 -6.59 -5.08
C GLY A 116 6.07 -6.88 -3.62
N ILE A 117 7.03 -6.15 -3.06
CA ILE A 117 7.42 -6.23 -1.65
C ILE A 117 6.39 -5.61 -0.69
N THR A 118 5.49 -4.74 -1.17
CA THR A 118 4.56 -3.98 -0.32
C THR A 118 3.70 -4.80 0.66
N PRO A 119 3.12 -5.97 0.32
CA PRO A 119 2.42 -6.78 1.32
C PRO A 119 3.37 -7.25 2.44
N PHE A 120 4.60 -7.65 2.10
CA PHE A 120 5.57 -8.11 3.09
C PHE A 120 6.04 -6.98 4.01
N ILE A 121 6.14 -5.74 3.52
CA ILE A 121 6.42 -4.58 4.38
C ILE A 121 5.32 -4.42 5.44
N SER A 122 4.05 -4.51 5.03
CA SER A 122 2.92 -4.44 5.96
C SER A 122 2.97 -5.59 6.99
N MET A 123 3.22 -6.82 6.54
CA MET A 123 3.33 -8.00 7.41
C MET A 123 4.48 -7.89 8.41
N LEU A 124 5.68 -7.51 7.95
CA LEU A 124 6.87 -7.39 8.79
C LEU A 124 6.72 -6.26 9.82
N SER A 125 6.16 -5.11 9.42
CA SER A 125 5.85 -4.03 10.36
C SER A 125 4.90 -4.50 11.46
N TYR A 126 3.82 -5.19 11.08
CA TYR A 126 2.84 -5.70 12.04
C TYR A 126 3.46 -6.66 13.04
N LEU A 127 4.26 -7.63 12.56
CA LEU A 127 4.95 -8.61 13.41
C LEU A 127 5.90 -7.90 14.38
N ALA A 128 6.67 -6.93 13.89
CA ALA A 128 7.59 -6.14 14.71
C ALA A 128 6.88 -5.36 15.81
N LYS A 129 5.78 -4.64 15.49
CA LYS A 129 5.01 -3.88 16.50
C LYS A 129 4.28 -4.76 17.52
N LYS A 130 3.88 -5.97 17.12
CA LYS A 130 3.27 -6.94 18.02
C LYS A 130 4.29 -7.76 18.81
N HIS A 131 5.59 -7.56 18.57
CA HIS A 131 6.67 -8.37 19.14
C HIS A 131 6.48 -9.88 18.89
N ILE A 132 5.92 -10.24 17.73
CA ILE A 132 5.74 -11.63 17.32
C ILE A 132 7.04 -12.07 16.65
N ASN A 133 7.78 -12.93 17.33
CA ASN A 133 8.97 -13.53 16.76
C ASN A 133 8.57 -14.69 15.84
N ARG A 134 9.01 -14.65 14.58
CA ARG A 134 8.73 -15.66 13.56
C ARG A 134 9.95 -15.81 12.65
N ASP A 135 10.29 -17.04 12.32
CA ASP A 135 11.35 -17.31 11.36
C ASP A 135 10.89 -16.93 9.94
N ILE A 136 11.51 -15.88 9.39
CA ILE A 136 11.17 -15.33 8.08
C ILE A 136 12.45 -15.00 7.33
N GLN A 137 12.60 -15.58 6.14
CA GLN A 137 13.60 -15.18 5.16
C GLN A 137 12.95 -14.35 4.06
N LEU A 138 13.44 -13.13 3.83
CA LEU A 138 12.99 -12.28 2.72
C LEU A 138 14.01 -12.30 1.59
N MET A 139 13.59 -12.79 0.43
CA MET A 139 14.29 -12.69 -0.85
C MET A 139 13.65 -11.59 -1.68
N HIS A 140 14.32 -10.44 -1.79
CA HIS A 140 13.86 -9.29 -2.58
C HIS A 140 14.81 -8.99 -3.72
N SER A 141 14.28 -8.95 -4.94
CA SER A 141 15.03 -8.58 -6.14
C SER A 141 14.59 -7.22 -6.68
N VAL A 142 15.57 -6.37 -6.98
CA VAL A 142 15.43 -5.08 -7.65
C VAL A 142 16.46 -4.97 -8.78
N ARG A 143 16.26 -4.01 -9.70
CA ARG A 143 17.24 -3.65 -10.73
C ARG A 143 18.19 -2.59 -10.23
#